data_AF-A0A661HE80-F1
#
_entry.id   AF-A0A661HE80-F1
#
_cell.length_a   1.000
_cell.length_b   1.000
_cell.length_c   1.000
_cell.angle_alpha   90.00
_cell.angle_beta   90.00
_cell.angle_gamma   90.00
#
_symmetry.space_group_name_H-M   'P 1'
#
loop_
_entity.id
_entity.type
_entity.pdbx_description
1 polymer ?
#
loop_
_entity_poly.entity_id
_entity_poly.type
_entity_poly.pdbx_seq_one_letter_code
_entity_poly.pdbx_strand_id
1 'polypeptide(L)' 'WLLHTVQAERIGEGRGLARGSFYTREGALVATTMQQGLMRSC' A
#
# COMPACT_ATOMS: atom_id res chain seq x y z
N TRP A 1 -14.44 -11.27 5.14
CA TRP A 1 -13.09 -11.18 4.55
C TRP A 1 -12.99 -9.90 3.75
N LEU A 2 -11.84 -9.23 3.80
CA LEU A 2 -11.53 -8.10 2.93
C LEU A 2 -10.33 -8.46 2.06
N LEU A 3 -10.37 -8.10 0.78
CA LEU A 3 -9.21 -8.14 -0.10
C LEU A 3 -8.35 -6.91 0.18
N HIS A 4 -7.07 -7.09 0.50
CA HIS A 4 -6.11 -6.00 0.65
C HIS A 4 -5.12 -6.01 -0.51
N THR A 5 -5.19 -5.01 -1.38
CA THR A 5 -4.24 -4.82 -2.48
C THR A 5 -3.22 -3.76 -2.10
N VAL A 6 -1.94 -3.97 -2.45
CA VAL A 6 -0.85 -3.04 -2.11
C VAL A 6 -0.02 -2.71 -3.34
N GLN A 7 -0.03 -1.41 -3.65
CA GLN A 7 0.75 -0.62 -4.60
C GLN A 7 2.15 -0.22 -4.14
N ALA A 8 3.24 -0.50 -4.85
CA ALA A 8 4.43 0.36 -4.72
C ALA A 8 4.27 1.58 -5.62
N GLU A 9 4.12 2.77 -5.04
CA GLU A 9 3.86 4.01 -5.79
C GLU A 9 5.15 4.78 -6.09
N ARG A 10 6.13 4.73 -5.17
CA ARG A 10 7.47 5.28 -5.39
C ARG A 10 8.51 4.51 -4.58
N ILE A 11 9.64 4.21 -5.19
CA ILE A 11 10.81 3.59 -4.55
C ILE A 11 12.02 4.41 -4.97
N GLY A 12 12.76 4.98 -4.02
CA GLY A 12 13.95 5.80 -4.32
C GLY A 12 14.45 6.58 -3.11
N GLU A 13 15.66 7.12 -3.18
CA GLU A 13 16.27 7.95 -2.11
C GLU A 13 16.26 7.28 -0.72
N GLY A 14 16.38 5.95 -0.68
CA GLY A 14 16.28 5.18 0.56
C GLY A 14 14.89 5.21 1.20
N ARG A 15 13.82 5.46 0.44
CA ARG A 15 12.43 5.45 0.90
C ARG A 15 11.50 4.73 -0.06
N GLY A 16 10.49 4.06 0.49
CA GLY A 16 9.42 3.41 -0.26
C GLY A 16 8.07 3.98 0.15
N LEU A 17 7.28 4.43 -0.83
CA LEU A 17 5.89 4.84 -0.67
C LEU A 17 4.99 3.71 -1.20
N ALA A 18 4.13 3.20 -0.32
CA ALA A 18 3.14 2.18 -0.65
C ALA A 18 1.71 2.72 -0.48
N ARG A 19 0.81 2.28 -1.35
CA ARG A 19 -0.63 2.58 -1.30
C ARG A 19 -1.42 1.28 -1.16
N GLY A 20 -2.22 1.17 -0.09
CA GLY A 20 -3.12 0.05 0.13
C GLY A 20 -4.56 0.38 -0.24
N SER A 21 -5.33 -0.64 -0.59
CA SER A 21 -6.79 -0.52 -0.76
C SER A 21 -7.48 -1.79 -0.27
N PHE A 22 -8.52 -1.63 0.54
CA PHE A 22 -9.32 -2.73 1.10
C PHE A 22 -10.66 -2.81 0.38
N TYR A 23 -11.06 -4.02 -0.02
CA TYR A 23 -12.34 -4.26 -0.69
C TYR A 23 -13.15 -5.35 -0.01
N THR A 24 -14.48 -5.22 -0.01
CA THR A 24 -15.37 -6.32 0.37
C THR A 24 -15.34 -7.44 -0.69
N ARG A 25 -15.98 -8.58 -0.40
CA ARG A 25 -16.09 -9.68 -1.36
C ARG A 25 -16.87 -9.27 -2.62
N GLU A 26 -17.80 -8.33 -2.49
CA GLU A 26 -18.63 -7.78 -3.56
C GLU A 26 -17.92 -6.68 -4.35
N GLY A 27 -16.67 -6.36 -4.00
CA GLY A 27 -15.84 -5.37 -4.69
C GLY A 27 -16.01 -3.93 -4.22
N ALA A 28 -16.76 -3.69 -3.13
CA ALA A 28 -16.91 -2.34 -2.59
C ALA A 28 -15.62 -1.89 -1.89
N LEU A 29 -15.15 -0.66 -2.20
CA LEU A 29 -14.00 -0.06 -1.53
C LEU A 29 -14.35 0.30 -0.08
N VAL A 30 -13.59 -0.24 0.87
CA VAL A 30 -13.78 -0.02 2.31
C VAL A 30 -12.86 1.08 2.83
N ALA A 31 -11.59 1.05 2.44
CA ALA A 31 -10.59 2.00 2.91
C ALA A 31 -9.40 2.06 1.95
N THR A 32 -8.70 3.19 1.97
CA THR A 32 -7.38 3.35 1.37
C THR A 32 -6.34 3.69 2.44
N THR A 33 -5.11 3.29 2.21
CA THR A 33 -3.98 3.60 3.10
C THR A 33 -2.79 4.10 2.29
N MET A 34 -1.98 4.95 2.91
CA MET A 34 -0.66 5.33 2.41
C MET A 34 0.37 5.16 3.51
N GLN A 35 1.53 4.61 3.16
CA GLN A 35 2.64 4.43 4.08
C GLN A 35 3.95 4.77 3.40
N GLN A 36 4.76 5.60 4.06
CA GLN A 36 6.13 5.84 3.65
C GLN A 36 7.10 5.19 4.64
N GLY A 37 7.91 4.26 4.15
CA GLY A 37 8.96 3.59 4.93
C GLY A 37 10.35 4.08 4.54
N LEU A 38 11.26 4.14 5.52
CA LEU A 38 12.70 4.26 5.26
C LEU A 38 13.23 2.87 4.87
N MET A 39 13.92 2.79 3.73
CA MET A 39 14.60 1.61 3.25
C MET A 39 16.11 1.81 3.38
N ARG A 40 16.74 0.97 4.20
CA ARG A 40 18.20 0.97 4.35
C ARG A 40 18.78 -0.06 3.39
N SER A 41 19.85 0.29 2.70
CA SER A 41 20.66 -0.69 1.97
C SER A 41 21.29 -1.65 2.98
N CYS A 42 21.06 -2.96 2.80
CA CYS A 42 21.88 -3.99 3.44
C CYS A 42 23.15 -4.23 2.62
#